data_AF-A0A221ME65-F1
#
_entry.id   AF-A0A221ME65-F1
#
_cell.length_a   1.000
_cell.length_b   1.000
_cell.length_c   1.000
_cell.angle_alpha   90.00
_cell.angle_beta   90.00
_cell.angle_gamma   90.00
#
_symmetry.space_group_name_H-M   'P 1'
#
loop_
_entity.id
_entity.type
_entity.pdbx_description
1 polymer ?
#
loop_
_entity_poly.entity_id
_entity_poly.type
_entity_poly.pdbx_seq_one_letter_code
_entity_poly.pdbx_strand_id
1 'polypeptide(L)' 'MLELKDFVYELHRYADQTHILKDKYEKLSEAEKAMVVKHAPINQPTPEEHYELVYRWLEKVQSEVGVVEKEER' A
#
# COMPACT_ATOMS: atom_id res chain seq x y z
N MET A 1 -5.98 -3.20 -22.19
CA MET A 1 -6.06 -3.59 -20.76
C MET A 1 -4.80 -4.28 -20.21
N LEU A 2 -3.81 -4.70 -21.03
CA LEU A 2 -2.59 -5.38 -20.54
C LEU A 2 -1.80 -4.50 -19.55
N GLU A 3 -1.53 -3.25 -19.93
CA GLU A 3 -0.77 -2.29 -19.11
C GLU A 3 -1.46 -1.99 -17.76
N LEU A 4 -2.80 -1.92 -17.72
CA LEU A 4 -3.55 -1.74 -16.49
C LEU A 4 -3.45 -2.98 -15.58
N LYS A 5 -3.51 -4.19 -16.15
CA LYS A 5 -3.33 -5.43 -15.39
C LYS A 5 -1.92 -5.55 -14.83
N ASP A 6 -0.92 -5.19 -15.61
CA ASP A 6 0.48 -5.13 -15.17
C ASP A 6 0.66 -4.12 -14.04
N PHE A 7 0.03 -2.94 -14.16
CA PHE A 7 0.04 -1.95 -13.08
C PHE A 7 -0.64 -2.45 -11.81
N VAL A 8 -1.81 -3.10 -11.91
CA VAL A 8 -2.51 -3.68 -10.75
C VAL A 8 -1.69 -4.78 -10.08
N TYR A 9 -0.97 -5.57 -10.87
CA TYR A 9 -0.03 -6.58 -10.35
C TYR A 9 1.09 -5.92 -9.53
N GLU A 10 1.72 -4.87 -10.05
CA GLU A 10 2.77 -4.16 -9.30
C GLU A 10 2.20 -3.37 -8.11
N LEU A 11 0.98 -2.85 -8.20
CA LEU A 11 0.29 -2.22 -7.08
C LEU A 11 0.02 -3.22 -5.94
N HIS A 12 -0.33 -4.46 -6.27
CA HIS A 12 -0.47 -5.52 -5.28
C HIS A 12 0.86 -5.81 -4.57
N ARG A 13 1.93 -5.97 -5.35
CA ARG A 13 3.28 -6.20 -4.79
C ARG A 13 3.73 -5.04 -3.91
N TYR A 14 3.40 -3.82 -4.30
CA TYR A 14 3.67 -2.64 -3.50
C TYR A 14 2.90 -2.67 -2.17
N ALA A 15 1.61 -3.03 -2.19
CA ALA A 15 0.82 -3.20 -0.98
C ALA A 15 1.47 -4.22 -0.02
N ASP A 16 1.96 -5.36 -0.52
CA ASP A 16 2.68 -6.35 0.27
C ASP A 16 3.96 -5.78 0.90
N GLN A 17 4.72 -4.98 0.16
CA GLN A 17 5.90 -4.31 0.70
C GLN A 17 5.55 -3.33 1.83
N THR A 18 4.46 -2.57 1.68
CA THR A 18 4.00 -1.66 2.74
C THR A 18 3.52 -2.41 3.97
N HIS A 19 2.86 -3.57 3.79
CA HIS A 19 2.49 -4.46 4.89
C HIS A 19 3.73 -4.98 5.64
N ILE A 20 4.75 -5.46 4.91
CA ILE A 20 6.00 -5.92 5.50
C ILE A 20 6.67 -4.79 6.30
N LEU A 21 6.70 -3.57 5.76
CA LEU A 21 7.29 -2.42 6.45
C LEU A 21 6.52 -2.06 7.73
N LYS A 22 5.18 -2.05 7.68
CA LYS A 22 4.30 -1.92 8.86
C LYS A 22 4.65 -2.97 9.91
N ASP A 23 4.71 -4.25 9.55
CA ASP A 23 4.99 -5.34 10.49
C ASP A 23 6.38 -5.23 11.14
N LYS A 24 7.36 -4.66 10.44
CA LYS A 24 8.68 -4.37 11.00
C LYS A 24 8.65 -3.16 11.93
N TYR A 25 7.91 -2.11 11.54
CA TYR A 25 7.73 -0.91 12.34
C TYR A 25 7.01 -1.19 13.66
N GLU A 26 5.98 -2.03 13.66
CA GLU A 26 5.22 -2.39 14.86
C GLU A 26 6.06 -3.12 15.92
N LYS A 27 7.13 -3.80 15.50
CA LYS A 27 8.05 -4.53 16.38
C LYS A 27 9.12 -3.63 17.02
N LEU A 28 9.25 -2.39 16.56
CA LEU A 28 10.17 -1.43 17.14
C LEU A 28 9.69 -0.99 18.52
N SER A 29 10.64 -0.64 19.38
CA SER A 29 10.33 0.09 20.62
C SER A 29 9.81 1.49 20.32
N GLU A 30 9.15 2.11 21.29
CA GLU A 30 8.62 3.48 21.14
C GLU A 30 9.72 4.52 20.83
N ALA A 31 10.93 4.34 21.37
CA ALA A 31 12.07 5.21 21.07
C ALA A 31 12.55 5.05 19.62
N GLU A 32 12.56 3.83 19.09
CA GLU A 32 12.92 3.54 17.70
C GLU A 32 11.83 4.04 16.74
N LYS A 33 10.55 3.86 17.06
CA LYS A 33 9.43 4.43 16.29
C LYS A 33 9.54 5.95 16.21
N ALA A 34 9.79 6.62 17.34
CA ALA A 34 10.00 8.06 17.38
C ALA A 34 11.20 8.51 16.52
N MET A 35 12.28 7.72 16.49
CA MET A 35 13.43 7.99 15.62
C MET A 35 13.06 7.88 14.14
N VAL A 36 12.29 6.86 13.74
CA VAL A 36 11.83 6.67 12.36
C VAL A 36 10.95 7.83 11.93
N VAL A 37 9.94 8.20 12.74
CA VAL A 37 9.02 9.31 12.43
C VAL A 37 9.74 10.64 12.37
N LYS A 38 10.68 10.91 13.29
CA LYS A 38 11.46 12.15 13.33
C LYS A 38 12.25 12.41 12.05
N HIS A 39 12.72 11.36 11.38
CA HIS A 39 13.53 11.47 10.16
C HIS A 39 12.72 11.22 8.88
N ALA A 40 11.41 11.05 8.98
CA ALA A 40 10.54 10.92 7.81
C ALA A 40 10.43 12.27 7.07
N PRO A 41 10.28 12.27 5.74
CA PRO A 41 9.95 13.46 4.98
C PRO A 41 8.68 14.16 5.50
N ILE A 42 8.57 15.47 5.24
CA ILE A 42 7.37 16.23 5.62
C ILE A 42 6.14 15.62 4.93
N ASN A 43 5.06 15.44 5.70
CA ASN A 43 3.80 14.79 5.28
C ASN A 43 3.94 13.31 4.87
N GLN A 44 5.05 12.64 5.20
CA GLN A 44 5.15 11.20 5.03
C GLN A 44 4.23 10.50 6.05
N PRO A 45 3.24 9.70 5.61
CA PRO A 45 2.45 8.88 6.51
C PRO A 45 3.35 7.88 7.25
N THR A 46 2.95 7.53 8.47
CA THR A 46 3.59 6.43 9.22
C THR A 46 3.47 5.11 8.44
N PRO A 47 4.34 4.12 8.68
CA PRO A 47 4.23 2.82 8.01
C PRO A 47 2.84 2.16 8.15
N GLU A 48 2.17 2.36 9.29
CA GLU A 48 0.80 1.89 9.54
C GLU A 48 -0.21 2.60 8.62
N GLU A 49 -0.24 3.93 8.65
CA GLU A 49 -1.13 4.75 7.80
C GLU A 49 -0.87 4.51 6.32
N HIS A 50 0.40 4.36 5.93
CA HIS A 50 0.81 4.17 4.55
C HIS A 50 0.31 2.83 3.99
N TYR A 51 0.42 1.76 4.77
CA TYR A 51 -0.16 0.46 4.41
C TYR A 51 -1.67 0.56 4.19
N GLU A 52 -2.41 1.19 5.10
CA GLU A 52 -3.86 1.35 4.95
C GLU A 52 -4.25 2.12 3.69
N LEU A 53 -3.53 3.21 3.39
CA LEU A 53 -3.77 4.02 2.20
C LEU A 53 -3.53 3.22 0.91
N VAL A 54 -2.43 2.47 0.85
CA VAL A 54 -2.08 1.65 -0.32
C VAL A 54 -3.04 0.47 -0.47
N TYR A 55 -3.44 -0.18 0.62
CA TYR A 55 -4.39 -1.28 0.58
C TYR A 55 -5.77 -0.82 0.07
N ARG A 56 -6.29 0.30 0.59
CA ARG A 56 -7.55 0.89 0.10
C ARG A 56 -7.47 1.33 -1.36
N TRP A 57 -6.31 1.79 -1.81
CA TRP A 57 -6.10 2.11 -3.23
C TRP A 57 -6.17 0.84 -4.09
N LEU A 58 -5.48 -0.23 -3.69
CA LEU A 58 -5.52 -1.53 -4.37
C LEU A 58 -6.95 -2.08 -4.46
N GLU A 59 -7.70 -2.10 -3.35
CA GLU A 59 -9.08 -2.58 -3.32
C GLU A 59 -9.98 -1.86 -4.32
N LYS A 60 -9.88 -0.52 -4.39
CA LYS A 60 -10.68 0.27 -5.32
C LYS A 60 -10.36 -0.07 -6.76
N VAL A 61 -9.07 -0.11 -7.12
CA VAL A 61 -8.66 -0.40 -8.50
C VAL A 61 -9.04 -1.83 -8.90
N GLN A 62 -8.85 -2.81 -8.02
CA GLN A 62 -9.27 -4.19 -8.28
C GLN A 62 -10.77 -4.32 -8.47
N SER A 63 -11.57 -3.56 -7.70
CA SER A 63 -13.02 -3.56 -7.83
C SER A 63 -13.47 -3.03 -9.20
N GLU A 64 -12.84 -1.96 -9.69
CA GLU A 64 -13.13 -1.38 -11.01
C GLU A 64 -12.69 -2.30 -12.15
N VAL A 65 -11.49 -2.88 -12.08
CA VAL A 65 -11.01 -3.82 -13.11
C VAL A 65 -11.91 -5.06 -13.20
N GLY A 66 -12.36 -5.60 -12.06
CA GLY A 66 -13.29 -6.73 -12.03
C GLY A 66 -14.71 -6.42 -12.52
N VAL A 67 -15.11 -5.14 -12.52
CA VAL A 67 -16.38 -4.67 -13.13
C VAL A 67 -16.22 -4.56 -14.65
N VAL A 68 -15.11 -3.96 -15.12
CA VAL A 68 -14.84 -3.81 -16.56
C VAL A 68 -14.76 -5.18 -17.26
N GLU A 69 -14.16 -6.20 -16.64
CA GLU A 69 -14.11 -7.56 -17.23
C GLU A 69 -15.49 -8.25 -17.36
N LYS A 70 -16.50 -7.84 -16.60
CA LYS A 70 -17.86 -8.40 -16.66
C LYS A 70 -18.73 -7.72 -17.72
N GLU A 71 -18.47 -6.45 -18.01
CA GLU A 71 -19.19 -5.69 -19.04
C GLU A 71 -18.72 -6.02 -20.47
N GLU A 72 -17.50 -6.53 -20.63
CA GLU A 72 -16.95 -6.97 -21.92
C GLU A 72 -17.38 -8.40 -22.34
N ARG A 73 -18.33 -9.04 -21.61
CA ARG A 73 -18.83 -10.40 -21.89
C ARG A 73 -20.28 -10.48 -22.31
#